data_AF-A0A0F4R2R3-F1
#
_entry.id   AF-A0A0F4R2R3-F1
#
_cell.length_a   1.000
_cell.length_b   1.000
_cell.length_c   1.000
_cell.angle_alpha   90.00
_cell.angle_beta   90.00
_cell.angle_gamma   90.00
#
_symmetry.space_group_name_H-M   'P 1'
#
loop_
_entity.id
_entity.type
_entity.pdbx_description
1 polymer ?
#
loop_
_entity_poly.entity_id
_entity_poly.type
_entity_poly.pdbx_seq_one_letter_code
_entity_poly.pdbx_strand_id
1 'polypeptide(L)'
;MSGFNIDNTSGMPHGDEPLLPALDIIYSWRSTWLRAIAVAWSDDNFKSVLLEDSQKAFAMLGFTGESENVSLWNLLHIKVVESPTDASNPDAGVVQVEIPVNHHIYSPKYEDVMTKVNGTDKVVQKIEENGWKESVVNGALKMYLILQLPPKPLTDSKDLALIDYDAAGKIYPFTAS
;
A
#
# COMPACT_ATOMS: atom_id res chain seq x y z
N MET A 1 36.96 -18.40 4.67
CA MET A 1 35.68 -18.04 5.32
C MET A 1 35.82 -16.62 5.85
N SER A 2 35.47 -15.61 5.06
CA SER A 2 35.54 -14.20 5.48
C SER A 2 34.15 -13.72 5.86
N GLY A 3 33.96 -13.45 7.16
CA GLY A 3 32.76 -12.77 7.66
C GLY A 3 32.79 -11.31 7.26
N PHE A 4 31.69 -10.84 6.66
CA PHE A 4 31.39 -9.43 6.50
C PHE A 4 31.05 -8.85 7.88
N ASN A 5 31.84 -7.89 8.34
CA ASN A 5 31.51 -7.07 9.50
C ASN A 5 30.96 -5.75 8.97
N ILE A 6 29.65 -5.56 9.06
CA ILE A 6 28.98 -4.29 8.74
C ILE A 6 29.01 -3.48 10.04
N ASP A 7 29.88 -2.47 10.08
CA ASP A 7 29.95 -1.52 11.18
C ASP A 7 28.72 -0.61 11.10
N ASN A 8 27.80 -0.77 12.06
CA ASN A 8 26.46 -0.23 12.05
C ASN A 8 26.37 1.05 12.89
N THR A 9 27.13 2.09 12.57
CA THR A 9 27.01 3.41 13.23
C THR A 9 27.40 4.56 12.29
N SER A 10 26.53 4.92 11.36
CA SER A 10 26.46 6.30 10.86
C SER A 10 25.00 6.62 10.58
N GLY A 11 24.44 7.60 11.28
CA GLY A 11 23.03 7.98 11.24
C GLY A 11 22.57 8.39 9.83
N MET A 12 22.12 7.41 9.06
CA MET A 12 21.11 7.65 8.05
C MET A 12 19.80 7.99 8.78
N PRO A 13 19.00 8.96 8.31
CA PRO A 13 17.65 9.17 8.81
C PRO A 13 16.81 7.95 8.40
N HIS A 14 16.88 6.91 9.21
CA HIS A 14 16.03 5.74 9.09
C HIS A 14 14.71 6.05 9.81
N GLY A 15 13.63 6.22 9.06
CA GLY A 15 12.28 6.13 9.63
C GLY A 15 11.58 7.44 9.97
N ASP A 16 12.16 8.61 9.70
CA ASP A 16 11.45 9.90 9.84
C ASP A 16 10.65 10.23 8.57
N GLU A 17 9.93 9.25 8.02
CA GLU A 17 8.74 9.63 7.26
C GLU A 17 7.86 10.41 8.24
N PRO A 18 7.35 11.59 7.87
CA PRO A 18 6.42 12.28 8.74
C PRO A 18 5.21 11.35 8.87
N LEU A 19 5.11 10.67 10.02
CA LEU A 19 4.03 9.74 10.36
C LEU A 19 2.66 10.38 10.10
N LEU A 20 2.59 11.71 10.19
CA LEU A 20 1.39 12.51 10.06
C LEU A 20 0.78 12.47 8.63
N PRO A 21 1.47 12.86 7.54
CA PRO A 21 0.98 12.69 6.16
C PRO A 21 0.52 11.29 5.78
N ALA A 22 1.25 10.25 6.21
CA ALA A 22 0.89 8.87 5.91
C ALA A 22 -0.37 8.43 6.65
N LEU A 23 -0.53 8.83 7.92
CA LEU A 23 -1.75 8.58 8.68
C LEU A 23 -2.97 9.26 8.04
N ASP A 24 -2.83 10.50 7.58
CA ASP A 24 -3.92 11.23 6.92
C ASP A 24 -4.41 10.51 5.67
N ILE A 25 -3.49 9.97 4.86
CA ILE A 25 -3.83 9.13 3.69
C ILE A 25 -4.58 7.87 4.15
N ILE A 26 -4.11 7.17 5.18
CA ILE A 26 -4.71 5.91 5.66
C ILE A 26 -6.13 6.13 6.20
N TYR A 27 -6.36 7.18 6.99
CA TYR A 27 -7.69 7.50 7.53
C TYR A 27 -8.66 7.96 6.43
N SER A 28 -8.17 8.80 5.51
CA SER A 28 -8.95 9.26 4.37
C SER A 28 -9.31 8.11 3.43
N TRP A 29 -8.39 7.16 3.24
CA TRP A 29 -8.61 5.94 2.48
C TRP A 29 -9.75 5.10 3.06
N ARG A 30 -9.68 4.78 4.36
CA ARG A 30 -10.68 3.94 5.03
C ARG A 30 -12.10 4.50 4.91
N SER A 31 -12.25 5.79 5.20
CA SER A 31 -13.55 6.46 5.11
C SER A 31 -14.07 6.54 3.67
N THR A 32 -13.16 6.71 2.70
CA THR A 32 -13.52 6.75 1.27
C THR A 32 -13.96 5.38 0.78
N TRP A 33 -13.31 4.29 1.19
CA TRP A 33 -13.72 2.94 0.81
C TRP A 33 -15.15 2.63 1.25
N LEU A 34 -15.52 2.95 2.50
CA LEU A 34 -16.88 2.77 2.99
C LEU A 34 -17.91 3.58 2.19
N ARG A 35 -17.58 4.84 1.86
CA ARG A 35 -18.43 5.68 1.00
C ARG A 35 -18.56 5.08 -0.40
N ALA A 36 -17.48 4.56 -0.97
CA ALA A 36 -17.50 3.92 -2.28
C ALA A 36 -18.44 2.70 -2.30
N ILE A 37 -18.42 1.87 -1.26
CA ILE A 37 -19.38 0.76 -1.12
C ILE A 37 -20.82 1.28 -1.10
N ALA A 38 -21.10 2.26 -0.25
CA ALA A 38 -22.45 2.82 -0.10
C ALA A 38 -22.99 3.41 -1.40
N VAL A 39 -22.15 4.15 -2.13
CA VAL A 39 -22.49 4.73 -3.43
C VAL A 39 -22.67 3.63 -4.48
N ALA A 40 -21.78 2.64 -4.55
CA ALA A 40 -21.89 1.53 -5.49
C ALA A 40 -23.15 0.67 -5.29
N TRP A 41 -23.71 0.60 -4.07
CA TRP A 41 -24.99 -0.07 -3.80
C TRP A 41 -26.23 0.70 -4.31
N SER A 42 -26.07 1.97 -4.65
CA SER A 42 -27.16 2.88 -4.99
C SER A 42 -27.02 3.49 -6.39
N ASP A 43 -25.83 3.46 -6.97
CA ASP A 43 -25.49 4.00 -8.30
C ASP A 43 -24.67 2.97 -9.10
N ASP A 44 -25.32 2.36 -10.10
CA ASP A 44 -24.71 1.36 -10.97
C ASP A 44 -23.65 1.96 -11.92
N ASN A 45 -23.76 3.25 -12.27
CA ASN A 45 -22.74 3.92 -13.08
C ASN A 45 -21.46 4.07 -12.26
N PHE A 46 -21.59 4.56 -11.01
CA PHE A 46 -20.45 4.64 -10.10
C PHE A 46 -19.83 3.27 -9.85
N LYS A 47 -20.66 2.24 -9.62
CA LYS A 47 -20.19 0.86 -9.45
C LYS A 47 -19.38 0.38 -10.65
N SER A 48 -19.84 0.64 -11.87
CA SER A 48 -19.12 0.28 -13.10
C SER A 48 -17.75 0.96 -13.16
N VAL A 49 -17.68 2.26 -12.85
CA VAL A 49 -16.42 3.01 -12.78
C VAL A 49 -15.51 2.43 -11.69
N LEU A 50 -16.05 2.08 -10.51
CA LEU A 50 -15.27 1.53 -9.40
C LEU A 50 -14.61 0.18 -9.74
N LEU A 51 -15.31 -0.68 -10.50
CA LEU A 51 -14.80 -1.99 -10.93
C LEU A 51 -13.79 -1.87 -12.09
N GLU A 52 -13.94 -0.87 -12.97
CA GLU A 52 -13.04 -0.64 -14.10
C GLU A 52 -11.79 0.16 -13.71
N ASP A 53 -11.97 1.26 -12.99
CA ASP A 53 -10.93 2.21 -12.59
C ASP A 53 -11.23 2.75 -11.18
N SER A 54 -10.71 2.02 -10.18
CA SER A 54 -10.92 2.34 -8.78
C SER A 54 -10.35 3.71 -8.39
N GLN A 55 -9.20 4.10 -8.96
CA GLN A 55 -8.57 5.39 -8.68
C GLN A 55 -9.46 6.54 -9.13
N LYS A 56 -10.04 6.44 -10.32
CA LYS A 56 -11.00 7.42 -10.84
C LYS A 56 -12.26 7.47 -9.97
N ALA A 57 -12.80 6.32 -9.55
CA ALA A 57 -13.95 6.28 -8.65
C ALA A 57 -13.66 6.94 -7.30
N PHE A 58 -12.48 6.72 -6.72
CA PHE A 58 -12.09 7.38 -5.48
C PHE A 58 -11.91 8.89 -5.63
N ALA A 59 -11.36 9.34 -6.76
CA ALA A 59 -11.26 10.77 -7.08
C ALA A 59 -12.64 11.44 -7.15
N MET A 60 -13.67 10.75 -7.68
CA MET A 60 -15.05 11.24 -7.67
C MET A 60 -15.61 11.45 -6.26
N LEU A 61 -15.07 10.74 -5.26
CA LEU A 61 -15.42 10.90 -3.83
C LEU A 61 -14.53 11.90 -3.09
N GLY A 62 -13.64 12.59 -3.81
CA GLY A 62 -12.69 13.56 -3.28
C GLY A 62 -11.42 12.95 -2.68
N PHE A 63 -11.15 11.67 -2.88
CA PHE A 63 -9.90 11.05 -2.43
C PHE A 63 -8.89 11.00 -3.56
N THR A 64 -7.86 11.83 -3.45
CA THR A 64 -6.79 11.92 -4.45
C THR A 64 -5.63 10.97 -4.19
N GLY A 65 -5.56 10.33 -3.02
CA GLY A 65 -4.44 9.46 -2.63
C GLY A 65 -3.09 10.17 -2.51
N GLU A 66 -3.08 11.50 -2.48
CA GLU A 66 -1.88 12.33 -2.42
C GLU A 66 -1.86 13.14 -1.11
N SER A 67 -0.69 13.20 -0.47
CA SER A 67 -0.37 14.06 0.67
C SER A 67 1.06 14.57 0.51
N GLU A 68 1.51 15.49 1.36
CA GLU A 68 2.82 16.16 1.23
C GLU A 68 3.96 15.17 0.95
N ASN A 69 4.50 15.23 -0.28
CA ASN A 69 5.58 14.37 -0.79
C ASN A 69 5.29 12.85 -0.82
N VAL A 70 4.03 12.43 -0.64
CA VAL A 70 3.62 11.01 -0.64
C VAL A 70 2.42 10.80 -1.57
N SER A 71 2.53 9.83 -2.48
CA SER A 71 1.41 9.39 -3.32
C SER A 71 1.15 7.91 -3.11
N LEU A 72 -0.05 7.58 -2.63
CA LEU A 72 -0.50 6.20 -2.46
C LEU A 72 -0.44 5.43 -3.79
N TRP A 73 -0.72 6.08 -4.91
CA TRP A 73 -0.78 5.41 -6.22
C TRP A 73 0.57 4.97 -6.77
N ASN A 74 1.65 5.56 -6.26
CA ASN A 74 3.02 5.10 -6.56
C ASN A 74 3.34 3.80 -5.82
N LEU A 75 2.72 3.59 -4.67
CA LEU A 75 2.96 2.44 -3.78
C LEU A 75 1.90 1.35 -3.92
N LEU A 76 0.69 1.69 -4.37
CA LEU A 76 -0.46 0.81 -4.32
C LEU A 76 -1.26 0.89 -5.62
N HIS A 77 -1.47 -0.25 -6.24
CA HIS A 77 -2.46 -0.46 -7.28
C HIS A 77 -3.68 -1.13 -6.67
N ILE A 78 -4.86 -0.52 -6.80
CA ILE A 78 -6.10 -1.06 -6.23
C ILE A 78 -6.97 -1.60 -7.34
N LYS A 79 -7.35 -2.86 -7.25
CA LYS A 79 -8.34 -3.49 -8.11
C LYS A 79 -9.56 -3.82 -7.28
N VAL A 80 -10.75 -3.43 -7.73
CA VAL A 80 -12.00 -3.81 -7.08
C VAL A 80 -12.66 -4.90 -7.90
N VAL A 81 -13.07 -5.97 -7.24
CA VAL A 81 -13.82 -7.08 -7.83
C VAL A 81 -15.12 -7.26 -7.07
N GLU A 82 -16.16 -7.78 -7.72
CA GLU A 82 -17.37 -8.15 -6.99
C GLU A 82 -17.09 -9.34 -6.08
N SER A 83 -17.68 -9.33 -4.88
CA SER A 83 -17.65 -10.50 -4.03
C SER A 83 -18.40 -11.66 -4.71
N PRO A 84 -17.88 -12.89 -4.64
CA PRO A 84 -18.63 -14.06 -5.07
C PRO A 84 -19.99 -14.10 -4.37
N THR A 85 -21.06 -14.35 -5.13
CA THR A 85 -22.42 -14.54 -4.57
C THR A 85 -22.58 -15.89 -3.89
N ASP A 86 -21.69 -16.84 -4.17
CA ASP A 86 -21.68 -18.15 -3.55
C ASP A 86 -20.87 -18.12 -2.24
N ALA A 87 -21.57 -18.18 -1.11
CA ALA A 87 -20.98 -18.23 0.22
C ALA A 87 -20.15 -19.50 0.48
N SER A 88 -20.22 -20.51 -0.39
CA SER A 88 -19.35 -21.69 -0.34
C SER A 88 -18.00 -21.50 -1.04
N ASN A 89 -17.81 -20.38 -1.75
CA ASN A 89 -16.51 -20.04 -2.33
C ASN A 89 -15.54 -19.64 -1.20
N PRO A 90 -14.40 -20.34 -1.01
CA PRO A 90 -13.41 -20.02 0.02
C PRO A 90 -12.80 -18.62 -0.14
N ASP A 91 -12.90 -18.03 -1.33
CA ASP A 91 -12.41 -16.68 -1.61
C ASP A 91 -13.44 -15.58 -1.27
N ALA A 92 -14.67 -15.92 -0.88
CA ALA A 92 -15.68 -14.93 -0.54
C ALA A 92 -15.30 -14.14 0.73
N GLY A 93 -15.18 -12.81 0.60
CA GLY A 93 -14.76 -11.90 1.66
C GLY A 93 -13.25 -11.78 1.84
N VAL A 94 -12.43 -12.47 1.04
CA VAL A 94 -10.97 -12.43 1.19
C VAL A 94 -10.38 -11.23 0.44
N VAL A 95 -9.67 -10.37 1.16
CA VAL A 95 -8.80 -9.34 0.57
C VAL A 95 -7.51 -10.02 0.12
N GLN A 96 -7.17 -9.91 -1.16
CA GLN A 96 -5.93 -10.47 -1.70
C GLN A 96 -4.90 -9.35 -1.87
N VAL A 97 -3.68 -9.59 -1.42
CA VAL A 97 -2.54 -8.70 -1.62
C VAL A 97 -1.51 -9.44 -2.45
N GLU A 98 -1.21 -8.91 -3.63
CA GLU A 98 -0.17 -9.42 -4.50
C GLU A 98 1.02 -8.46 -4.47
N ILE A 99 2.21 -8.98 -4.16
CA ILE A 99 3.45 -8.21 -4.20
C ILE A 99 4.23 -8.70 -5.43
N PRO A 100 4.30 -7.93 -6.52
CA PRO A 100 5.09 -8.31 -7.68
C PRO A 100 6.56 -8.31 -7.29
N VAL A 101 7.21 -9.48 -7.37
CA VAL A 101 8.61 -9.60 -6.99
C VAL A 101 9.49 -9.12 -8.14
N ASN A 102 9.74 -7.81 -8.20
CA ASN A 102 10.58 -7.22 -9.24
C ASN A 102 12.04 -7.12 -8.76
N HIS A 103 12.81 -8.17 -8.99
CA HIS A 103 14.17 -8.34 -8.46
C HIS A 103 15.23 -7.39 -9.05
N HIS A 104 14.87 -6.44 -9.93
CA HIS A 104 15.83 -5.74 -10.80
C HIS A 104 15.84 -4.20 -10.68
N ILE A 105 15.23 -3.64 -9.63
CA ILE A 105 15.06 -2.17 -9.52
C ILE A 105 15.60 -1.63 -8.18
N TYR A 106 16.31 -2.46 -7.43
CA TYR A 106 17.07 -2.03 -6.26
C TYR A 106 18.52 -1.74 -6.67
N SER A 107 18.86 -0.45 -6.77
CA SER A 107 20.18 0.02 -7.21
C SER A 107 20.77 0.99 -6.18
N PRO A 108 21.31 0.49 -5.06
CA PRO A 108 22.00 1.33 -4.09
C PRO A 108 23.25 1.97 -4.73
N LYS A 109 23.51 3.22 -4.40
CA LYS A 109 24.72 3.93 -4.83
C LYS A 109 25.77 3.85 -3.73
N TYR A 110 26.99 3.52 -4.13
CA TYR A 110 28.13 3.36 -3.25
C TYR A 110 29.21 4.37 -3.60
N GLU A 111 29.81 4.94 -2.57
CA GLU A 111 31.03 5.74 -2.67
C GLU A 111 32.18 4.97 -2.01
N ASP A 112 33.33 4.93 -2.67
CA ASP A 112 34.56 4.37 -2.11
C ASP A 112 35.19 5.40 -1.16
N VAL A 113 35.17 5.11 0.14
CA VAL A 113 35.70 6.00 1.17
C VAL A 113 36.93 5.37 1.83
N MET A 114 38.03 6.11 1.87
CA MET A 114 39.22 5.70 2.60
C MET A 114 38.99 5.81 4.12
N THR A 115 39.07 4.67 4.80
CA THR A 115 38.89 4.58 6.25
C THR A 115 40.05 3.83 6.89
N LYS A 116 40.49 4.29 8.07
CA LYS A 116 41.49 3.58 8.87
C LYS A 116 40.83 2.47 9.67
N VAL A 117 41.18 1.22 9.36
CA VAL A 117 40.74 0.03 10.11
C VAL A 117 41.97 -0.61 10.72
N ASN A 118 42.06 -0.61 12.07
CA ASN A 118 43.22 -1.10 12.83
C ASN A 118 44.56 -0.44 12.42
N GLY A 119 44.53 0.85 12.07
CA GLY A 119 45.72 1.61 11.69
C GLY A 119 46.19 1.41 10.24
N THR A 120 45.51 0.58 9.45
CA THR A 120 45.74 0.44 8.01
C THR A 120 44.66 1.19 7.23
N ASP A 121 45.05 1.95 6.20
CA ASP A 121 44.11 2.56 5.26
C ASP A 121 43.44 1.47 4.41
N LYS A 122 42.11 1.44 4.41
CA LYS A 122 41.30 0.54 3.58
C LYS A 122 40.25 1.34 2.84
N VAL A 123 40.00 0.96 1.59
CA VAL A 123 38.82 1.41 0.85
C VAL A 123 37.61 0.65 1.40
N VAL A 124 36.62 1.38 1.89
CA VAL A 124 35.35 0.85 2.36
C VAL A 124 34.25 1.46 1.51
N GLN A 125 33.32 0.63 1.03
CA GLN A 125 32.13 1.10 0.33
C GLN A 125 31.14 1.66 1.34
N LYS A 126 30.87 2.97 1.25
CA LYS A 126 29.83 3.64 2.02
C LYS A 126 28.59 3.78 1.14
N ILE A 127 27.42 3.47 1.69
CA ILE A 127 26.14 3.68 0.99
C ILE A 127 25.88 5.20 0.98
N GLU A 128 25.82 5.79 -0.21
CA GLU A 128 25.46 7.20 -0.39
C GLU A 128 23.94 7.35 -0.46
N GLU A 129 23.30 6.50 -1.28
CA GLU A 129 21.86 6.41 -1.41
C GLU A 129 21.45 4.94 -1.34
N ASN A 130 20.46 4.65 -0.49
CA ASN A 130 19.97 3.30 -0.28
C ASN A 130 19.10 2.77 -1.43
N GLY A 131 18.85 3.55 -2.49
CA GLY A 131 18.09 3.17 -3.69
C GLY A 131 16.56 3.18 -3.53
N TRP A 132 16.02 3.32 -2.32
CA TRP A 132 14.58 3.16 -2.05
C TRP A 132 13.72 4.20 -2.76
N LYS A 133 14.17 5.45 -2.80
CA LYS A 133 13.43 6.53 -3.48
C LYS A 133 13.24 6.24 -4.96
N GLU A 134 14.28 5.74 -5.62
CA GLU A 134 14.23 5.35 -7.03
C GLU A 134 13.37 4.10 -7.23
N SER A 135 13.45 3.12 -6.34
CA SER A 135 12.58 1.93 -6.34
C SER A 135 11.09 2.28 -6.18
N VAL A 136 10.74 3.27 -5.34
CA VAL A 136 9.36 3.77 -5.23
C VAL A 136 8.91 4.45 -6.51
N VAL A 137 9.72 5.37 -7.07
CA VAL A 137 9.39 6.11 -8.29
C VAL A 137 9.23 5.19 -9.49
N ASN A 138 10.07 4.16 -9.59
CA ASN A 138 10.03 3.18 -10.68
C ASN A 138 8.98 2.08 -10.45
N GLY A 139 8.19 2.15 -9.36
CA GLY A 139 7.12 1.20 -9.07
C GLY A 139 7.60 -0.20 -8.67
N ALA A 140 8.87 -0.35 -8.30
CA ALA A 140 9.44 -1.63 -7.86
C ALA A 140 8.81 -2.16 -6.57
N LEU A 141 8.31 -1.23 -5.75
CA LEU A 141 7.65 -1.51 -4.48
C LEU A 141 6.13 -1.40 -4.59
N LYS A 142 5.59 -1.34 -5.82
CA LYS A 142 4.17 -1.19 -6.04
C LYS A 142 3.43 -2.47 -5.66
N MET A 143 2.63 -2.40 -4.62
CA MET A 143 1.76 -3.48 -4.16
C MET A 143 0.46 -3.50 -4.96
N TYR A 144 -0.13 -4.67 -5.13
CA TYR A 144 -1.46 -4.85 -5.72
C TYR A 144 -2.42 -5.27 -4.61
N LEU A 145 -3.47 -4.48 -4.42
CA LEU A 145 -4.53 -4.74 -3.46
C LEU A 145 -5.82 -5.04 -4.21
N ILE A 146 -6.35 -6.24 -4.03
CA ILE A 146 -7.62 -6.66 -4.60
C ILE A 146 -8.67 -6.59 -3.50
N LEU A 147 -9.61 -5.65 -3.66
CA LEU A 147 -10.73 -5.44 -2.75
C LEU A 147 -11.99 -6.09 -3.30
N GLN A 148 -12.73 -6.74 -2.42
CA GLN A 148 -14.04 -7.27 -2.76
C GLN A 148 -15.12 -6.27 -2.40
N LEU A 149 -15.90 -5.86 -3.40
CA LEU A 149 -17.10 -5.07 -3.23
C LEU A 149 -18.20 -5.98 -2.67
N PRO A 150 -18.70 -5.76 -1.44
CA PRO A 150 -19.76 -6.58 -0.88
C PRO A 150 -21.06 -6.40 -1.69
N PRO A 151 -21.89 -7.46 -1.80
CA PRO A 151 -23.18 -7.34 -2.45
C PRO A 151 -24.08 -6.37 -1.68
N LYS A 152 -25.00 -5.73 -2.39
CA LYS A 152 -26.01 -4.89 -1.78
C LYS A 152 -26.87 -5.74 -0.82
N PRO A 153 -27.10 -5.30 0.43
CA PRO A 153 -27.96 -6.03 1.35
C PRO A 153 -29.40 -6.13 0.81
N LEU A 154 -30.06 -7.26 1.07
CA LEU A 154 -31.44 -7.53 0.63
C LEU A 154 -32.47 -6.70 1.41
N THR A 155 -32.13 -6.30 2.64
CA THR A 155 -32.98 -5.49 3.52
C THR A 155 -32.72 -4.00 3.33
N ASP A 156 -33.73 -3.17 3.58
CA ASP A 156 -33.62 -1.70 3.53
C ASP A 156 -32.64 -1.11 4.58
N SER A 157 -32.11 -1.94 5.48
CA SER A 157 -31.14 -1.59 6.50
C SER A 157 -29.70 -1.43 5.97
N LYS A 158 -29.51 -0.64 4.91
CA LYS A 158 -28.18 -0.35 4.34
C LYS A 158 -27.22 0.23 5.38
N ASP A 159 -27.71 1.09 6.26
CA ASP A 159 -26.91 1.76 7.29
C ASP A 159 -26.34 0.76 8.30
N LEU A 160 -27.15 -0.23 8.71
CA LEU A 160 -26.70 -1.32 9.59
C LEU A 160 -25.63 -2.18 8.90
N ALA A 161 -25.82 -2.52 7.63
CA ALA A 161 -24.83 -3.29 6.88
C ALA A 161 -23.49 -2.55 6.72
N LEU A 162 -23.50 -1.22 6.57
CA LEU A 162 -22.28 -0.40 6.54
C LEU A 162 -21.59 -0.35 7.91
N ILE A 163 -22.35 -0.27 9.00
CA ILE A 163 -21.81 -0.28 10.36
C ILE A 163 -21.16 -1.64 10.66
N ASP A 164 -21.82 -2.74 10.30
CA ASP A 164 -21.28 -4.09 10.45
C ASP A 164 -20.02 -4.29 9.62
N TYR A 165 -20.00 -3.75 8.40
CA TYR A 165 -18.83 -3.79 7.54
C TYR A 165 -17.68 -2.94 8.10
N ASP A 166 -17.92 -1.74 8.63
CA ASP A 166 -16.88 -0.94 9.32
C ASP A 166 -16.35 -1.64 10.58
N ALA A 167 -17.24 -2.28 11.34
CA ALA A 167 -16.87 -3.06 12.52
C ALA A 167 -16.01 -4.28 12.14
N ALA A 168 -16.38 -5.02 11.09
CA ALA A 168 -15.60 -6.13 10.55
C ALA A 168 -14.26 -5.65 9.96
N GLY A 169 -14.23 -4.49 9.32
CA GLY A 169 -13.02 -3.83 8.82
C GLY A 169 -12.00 -3.50 9.90
N LYS A 170 -12.40 -3.36 11.17
CA LYS A 170 -11.48 -3.23 12.32
C LYS A 170 -10.80 -4.54 12.71
N ILE A 171 -11.30 -5.68 12.20
CA ILE A 171 -10.90 -7.03 12.61
C ILE A 171 -10.05 -7.72 11.54
N TYR A 172 -9.99 -7.23 10.29
CA TYR A 172 -9.14 -7.85 9.26
C TYR A 172 -7.65 -7.75 9.62
N PRO A 173 -6.98 -8.87 9.95
CA PRO A 173 -5.54 -8.87 9.97
C PRO A 173 -5.11 -8.85 8.51
N PHE A 174 -4.40 -7.82 8.09
CA PHE A 174 -3.57 -7.90 6.89
C PHE A 174 -2.57 -9.04 7.13
N THR A 175 -2.89 -10.25 6.68
CA THR A 175 -1.91 -11.32 6.62
C THR A 175 -1.06 -11.07 5.38
N ALA A 176 0.05 -10.37 5.57
CA ALA A 176 1.14 -10.42 4.62
C ALA A 176 1.75 -11.82 4.69
N SER A 177 1.65 -12.59 3.61
CA SER A 177 2.38 -13.85 3.41
C SER A 177 3.79 -13.58 2.93
#